data_AF-A0A1K2FBV8-F1
#
_entry.id   AF-A0A1K2FBV8-F1
#
_cell.length_a   1.000
_cell.length_b   1.000
_cell.length_c   1.000
_cell.angle_alpha   90.00
_cell.angle_beta   90.00
_cell.angle_gamma   90.00
#
_symmetry.space_group_name_H-M   'P 1'
#
loop_
_entity.id
_entity.type
_entity.pdbx_description
1 polymer ?
#
loop_
_entity_poly.entity_id
_entity_poly.type
_entity_poly.pdbx_seq_one_letter_code
_entity_poly.pdbx_strand_id
1 'polypeptide(L)'
;MKQHKAAPGLDARNEVGHVLSGDPTGIYDQCDEATRGHYRAVVDELARWSGQSAVDVARAAVRLAGVVDGGGPWHVGEYLLGRGRREVETALGCRPPLTVRWVRRLARHAVAVYIGVIVAVAVVVAALSAWGLAAAGVHPAVVTVAVICLIPMLTCFGREVLHALIGSTVPPPGGLPSLACRSDAVRDARVCVVYPVIVHTQDDIAELAATMAANHEANPGLKAVHFALVDLADAATRHTDQDDDLRRLAEETVHSLGESTNGEFQVLFRGRRWNEADGLWMGWERKRGKLTEFNGGACPKAG
;
A
#
# COMPACT_ATOMS: atom_id res chain seq x y z
N MET A 1 -19.14 30.85 23.11
CA MET A 1 -17.99 30.38 23.92
C MET A 1 -17.45 29.09 23.31
N LYS A 2 -16.41 29.18 22.47
CA LYS A 2 -15.71 27.99 21.95
C LYS A 2 -14.72 27.55 23.02
N GLN A 3 -14.99 26.44 23.70
CA GLN A 3 -14.00 25.84 24.59
C GLN A 3 -12.84 25.31 23.75
N HIS A 4 -11.70 25.99 23.87
CA HIS A 4 -10.43 25.50 23.37
C HIS A 4 -9.97 24.41 24.34
N LYS A 5 -10.31 23.15 24.05
CA LYS A 5 -9.88 22.00 24.86
C LYS A 5 -8.36 21.86 24.67
N ALA A 6 -7.62 22.14 25.74
CA ALA A 6 -6.16 22.09 25.79
C ALA A 6 -5.65 20.74 25.26
N ALA A 7 -4.50 20.77 24.56
CA ALA A 7 -3.77 19.56 24.21
C ALA A 7 -3.56 18.70 25.48
N PRO A 8 -3.70 17.37 25.40
CA PRO A 8 -3.47 16.51 26.55
C PRO A 8 -2.06 16.76 27.12
N GLY A 9 -1.96 16.91 28.44
CA GLY A 9 -0.68 17.08 29.14
C GLY A 9 0.26 15.91 28.85
N LEU A 10 1.57 16.15 28.97
CA LEU A 10 2.61 15.15 28.74
C LEU A 10 2.36 13.83 29.51
N ASP A 11 1.81 13.92 30.72
CA ASP A 11 1.49 12.78 31.57
C ASP A 11 0.44 11.85 30.94
N ALA A 12 -0.63 12.42 30.36
CA ALA A 12 -1.67 11.64 29.70
C ALA A 12 -1.16 10.94 28.43
N ARG A 13 -0.21 11.56 27.70
CA ARG A 13 0.43 10.94 26.53
C ARG A 13 1.30 9.75 26.91
N ASN A 14 2.01 9.85 28.03
CA ASN A 14 2.82 8.76 28.57
C ASN A 14 1.93 7.61 29.06
N GLU A 15 0.81 7.92 29.71
CA GLU A 15 -0.16 6.93 30.19
C GLU A 15 -0.83 6.17 29.03
N VAL A 16 -1.23 6.87 27.96
CA VAL A 16 -1.74 6.23 26.73
C VAL A 16 -0.69 5.31 26.12
N GLY A 17 0.57 5.75 26.07
CA GLY A 17 1.68 4.92 25.60
C GLY A 17 1.80 3.62 26.40
N HIS A 18 1.77 3.70 27.73
CA HIS A 18 1.83 2.54 28.61
C HIS A 18 0.64 1.59 28.43
N VAL A 19 -0.57 2.11 28.21
CA VAL A 19 -1.73 1.24 27.92
C VAL A 19 -1.56 0.53 26.57
N LEU A 20 -1.06 1.22 25.54
CA LEU A 20 -0.82 0.64 24.23
C LEU A 20 0.32 -0.40 24.24
N SER A 21 1.27 -0.32 25.17
CA SER A 21 2.27 -1.38 25.43
C SER A 21 1.63 -2.69 25.91
N GLY A 22 0.38 -2.66 26.36
CA GLY A 22 -0.43 -3.87 26.60
C GLY A 22 -0.90 -4.58 25.32
N ASP A 23 -0.38 -4.19 24.15
CA ASP A 23 -0.64 -4.83 22.86
C ASP A 23 -0.44 -6.37 22.95
N PRO A 24 -1.46 -7.18 22.62
CA PRO A 24 -1.40 -8.64 22.73
C PRO A 24 -0.27 -9.29 21.91
N THR A 25 0.18 -8.62 20.85
CA THR A 25 1.30 -9.10 20.01
C THR A 25 2.67 -8.68 20.51
N GLY A 26 2.74 -7.74 21.47
CA GLY A 26 4.00 -7.14 21.95
C GLY A 26 4.77 -6.36 20.88
N ILE A 27 4.18 -6.06 19.72
CA ILE A 27 4.84 -5.40 18.60
C ILE A 27 4.86 -3.88 18.80
N TYR A 28 3.87 -3.32 19.50
CA TYR A 28 3.78 -1.87 19.70
C TYR A 28 5.06 -1.23 20.28
N ASP A 29 5.69 -1.87 21.26
CA ASP A 29 6.93 -1.36 21.88
C ASP A 29 8.15 -1.43 20.96
N GLN A 30 8.02 -2.18 19.87
CA GLN A 30 9.04 -2.44 18.87
C GLN A 30 8.90 -1.52 17.66
N CYS A 31 7.79 -0.78 17.58
CA CYS A 31 7.57 0.26 16.60
C CYS A 31 8.49 1.47 16.82
N ASP A 32 8.81 2.19 15.75
CA ASP A 32 9.54 3.45 15.87
C ASP A 32 8.69 4.56 16.53
N GLU A 33 9.33 5.64 16.96
CA GLU A 33 8.64 6.73 17.66
C GLU A 33 7.62 7.43 16.77
N ALA A 34 7.84 7.48 15.46
CA ALA A 34 6.90 8.05 14.51
C ALA A 34 5.58 7.26 14.51
N THR A 35 5.67 5.93 14.48
CA THR A 35 4.52 5.01 14.52
C THR A 35 3.80 5.07 15.86
N ARG A 36 4.53 5.02 16.98
CA ARG A 36 3.93 5.14 18.32
C ARG A 36 3.26 6.50 18.50
N GLY A 37 3.89 7.57 18.03
CA GLY A 37 3.31 8.91 17.98
C GLY A 37 2.05 8.98 17.13
N HIS A 38 2.04 8.32 15.97
CA HIS A 38 0.86 8.24 15.11
C HIS A 38 -0.30 7.53 15.81
N TYR A 39 -0.05 6.41 16.49
CA TYR A 39 -1.08 5.69 17.24
C TYR A 39 -1.66 6.53 18.37
N ARG A 40 -0.82 7.24 19.13
CA ARG A 40 -1.28 8.18 20.17
C ARG A 40 -2.15 9.30 19.59
N ALA A 41 -1.76 9.87 18.44
CA ALA A 41 -2.55 10.91 17.77
C ALA A 41 -3.92 10.41 17.31
N VAL A 42 -3.97 9.15 16.87
CA VAL A 42 -5.20 8.46 16.45
C VAL A 42 -6.11 8.14 17.64
N VAL A 43 -5.53 7.78 18.80
CA VAL A 43 -6.27 7.63 20.07
C VAL A 43 -6.85 8.98 20.50
N ASP A 44 -6.07 10.06 20.44
CA ASP A 44 -6.55 11.42 20.75
C ASP A 44 -7.71 11.83 19.83
N GLU A 45 -7.64 11.47 18.55
CA GLU A 45 -8.73 11.70 17.60
C GLU A 45 -10.02 10.95 18.00
N LEU A 46 -9.92 9.67 18.31
CA LEU A 46 -11.04 8.85 18.78
C LEU A 46 -11.63 9.36 20.10
N ALA A 47 -10.78 9.81 21.02
CA ALA A 47 -11.21 10.42 22.28
C ALA A 47 -12.03 11.69 22.03
N ARG A 48 -11.63 12.53 21.06
CA ARG A 48 -12.42 13.70 20.66
C ARG A 48 -13.78 13.32 20.04
N TRP A 49 -13.85 12.23 19.28
CA TRP A 49 -15.10 11.81 18.62
C TRP A 49 -16.07 11.08 19.55
N SER A 50 -15.55 10.34 20.54
CA SER A 50 -16.37 9.60 21.52
C SER A 50 -16.72 10.45 22.75
N GLY A 51 -15.92 11.47 23.06
CA GLY A 51 -16.02 12.23 24.31
C GLY A 51 -15.40 11.50 25.52
N GLN A 52 -14.79 10.34 25.33
CA GLN A 52 -14.13 9.56 26.38
C GLN A 52 -12.68 10.03 26.62
N SER A 53 -12.04 9.52 27.68
CA SER A 53 -10.62 9.77 27.93
C SER A 53 -9.74 9.02 26.93
N ALA A 54 -8.56 9.57 26.61
CA ALA A 54 -7.61 8.91 25.70
C ALA A 54 -7.16 7.53 26.24
N VAL A 55 -7.03 7.41 27.56
CA VAL A 55 -6.67 6.17 28.25
C VAL A 55 -7.75 5.10 28.09
N ASP A 56 -9.03 5.47 28.22
CA ASP A 56 -10.14 4.52 28.04
C ASP A 56 -10.27 4.04 26.59
N VAL A 57 -10.03 4.95 25.63
CA VAL A 57 -9.97 4.62 24.20
C VAL A 57 -8.84 3.65 23.91
N ALA A 58 -7.62 3.92 24.43
CA ALA A 58 -6.49 3.02 24.28
C ALA A 58 -6.79 1.64 24.87
N ARG A 59 -7.40 1.59 26.07
CA ARG A 59 -7.78 0.33 26.72
C ARG A 59 -8.83 -0.42 25.91
N ALA A 60 -9.79 0.27 25.29
CA ALA A 60 -10.78 -0.36 24.43
C ALA A 60 -10.14 -0.97 23.17
N ALA A 61 -9.22 -0.26 22.52
CA ALA A 61 -8.49 -0.76 21.37
C ALA A 61 -7.67 -2.02 21.71
N VAL A 62 -6.94 -2.01 22.83
CA VAL A 62 -6.16 -3.16 23.30
C VAL A 62 -7.05 -4.35 23.66
N ARG A 63 -8.19 -4.12 24.33
CA ARG A 63 -9.15 -5.19 24.64
C ARG A 63 -9.69 -5.84 23.37
N LEU A 64 -10.08 -5.05 22.37
CA LEU A 64 -10.58 -5.58 21.09
C LEU A 64 -9.49 -6.32 20.32
N ALA A 65 -8.24 -5.84 20.39
CA ALA A 65 -7.08 -6.54 19.81
C ALA A 65 -6.85 -7.94 20.42
N GLY A 66 -7.20 -8.11 21.70
CA GLY A 66 -7.04 -9.38 22.43
C GLY A 66 -8.21 -10.35 22.33
N VAL A 67 -9.38 -9.92 21.85
CA VAL A 67 -10.58 -10.77 21.75
C VAL A 67 -10.80 -11.14 20.29
N VAL A 68 -10.42 -12.36 19.90
CA VAL A 68 -10.60 -12.85 18.53
C VAL A 68 -11.08 -14.30 18.56
N ASP A 69 -12.28 -14.52 18.04
CA ASP A 69 -12.78 -15.86 17.73
C ASP A 69 -12.03 -16.39 16.49
N GLY A 70 -11.18 -17.41 16.69
CA GLY A 70 -10.67 -18.25 15.61
C GLY A 70 -9.41 -17.78 14.87
N GLY A 71 -8.70 -16.74 15.33
CA GLY A 71 -7.54 -16.24 14.58
C GLY A 71 -6.57 -15.36 15.35
N GLY A 72 -6.00 -15.87 16.45
CA GLY A 72 -4.85 -15.27 17.17
C GLY A 72 -5.04 -13.84 17.71
N PRO A 73 -4.14 -13.36 18.58
CA PRO A 73 -4.13 -11.94 18.95
C PRO A 73 -3.78 -11.08 17.73
N TRP A 74 -4.56 -10.03 17.46
CA TRP A 74 -4.20 -9.01 16.47
C TRP A 74 -3.38 -7.90 17.12
N HIS A 75 -2.54 -7.24 16.32
CA HIS A 75 -1.83 -6.05 16.75
C HIS A 75 -2.81 -4.88 16.96
N VAL A 76 -2.62 -4.09 18.01
CA VAL A 76 -3.46 -2.91 18.33
C VAL A 76 -3.58 -1.93 17.16
N GLY A 77 -2.56 -1.84 16.30
CA GLY A 77 -2.59 -1.05 15.06
C GLY A 77 -3.72 -1.42 14.09
N GLU A 78 -4.17 -2.68 14.04
CA GLU A 78 -5.29 -3.11 13.17
C GLU A 78 -6.63 -2.47 13.63
N TYR A 79 -6.77 -2.24 14.93
CA TYR A 79 -7.93 -1.61 15.54
C TYR A 79 -7.82 -0.08 15.59
N LEU A 80 -6.62 0.48 15.52
CA LEU A 80 -6.41 1.93 15.44
C LEU A 80 -6.45 2.46 13.99
N LEU A 81 -5.86 1.73 13.04
CA LEU A 81 -5.67 2.19 11.65
C LEU A 81 -6.27 1.25 10.60
N GLY A 82 -6.35 -0.05 10.93
CA GLY A 82 -6.73 -1.11 10.00
C GLY A 82 -8.23 -1.38 9.90
N ARG A 83 -8.58 -2.64 9.62
CA ARG A 83 -9.95 -3.06 9.36
C ARG A 83 -10.83 -3.00 10.62
N GLY A 84 -10.23 -3.28 11.78
CA GLY A 84 -10.89 -3.23 13.10
C GLY A 84 -11.28 -1.82 13.56
N ARG A 85 -10.84 -0.77 12.85
CA ARG A 85 -11.13 0.63 13.21
C ARG A 85 -12.63 0.93 13.39
N ARG A 86 -13.49 0.37 12.54
CA ARG A 86 -14.94 0.62 12.65
C ARG A 86 -15.56 -0.04 13.88
N GLU A 87 -15.02 -1.16 14.33
CA GLU A 87 -15.48 -1.86 15.52
C GLU A 87 -15.14 -1.04 16.77
N VAL A 88 -13.91 -0.51 16.85
CA VAL A 88 -13.51 0.43 17.91
C VAL A 88 -14.41 1.66 17.93
N GLU A 89 -14.66 2.28 16.77
CA GLU A 89 -15.53 3.45 16.68
C GLU A 89 -16.97 3.15 17.15
N THR A 90 -17.48 1.97 16.85
CA THR A 90 -18.83 1.55 17.25
C THR A 90 -18.88 1.27 18.75
N ALA A 91 -17.90 0.53 19.28
CA ALA A 91 -17.79 0.21 20.70
C ALA A 91 -17.65 1.45 21.59
N LEU A 92 -16.97 2.49 21.09
CA LEU A 92 -16.78 3.76 21.78
C LEU A 92 -17.91 4.78 21.57
N GLY A 93 -18.87 4.48 20.68
CA GLY A 93 -19.94 5.42 20.32
C GLY A 93 -19.44 6.68 19.61
N CYS A 94 -18.34 6.57 18.85
CA CYS A 94 -17.69 7.69 18.18
C CYS A 94 -18.64 8.41 17.20
N ARG A 95 -18.60 9.74 17.24
CA ARG A 95 -19.33 10.62 16.31
C ARG A 95 -18.33 11.36 15.42
N PRO A 96 -17.81 10.72 14.35
CA PRO A 96 -16.88 11.38 13.45
C PRO A 96 -17.55 12.57 12.74
N PRO A 97 -16.81 13.64 12.44
CA PRO A 97 -17.33 14.83 11.77
C PRO A 97 -17.87 14.48 10.37
N LEU A 98 -18.78 15.32 9.88
CA LEU A 98 -19.44 15.11 8.59
C LEU A 98 -18.42 14.96 7.45
N THR A 99 -17.36 15.76 7.45
CA THR A 99 -16.26 15.69 6.46
C THR A 99 -15.66 14.29 6.34
N VAL A 100 -15.32 13.67 7.48
CA VAL A 100 -14.77 12.30 7.52
C VAL A 100 -15.77 11.27 6.99
N ARG A 101 -17.06 11.42 7.31
CA ARG A 101 -18.12 10.53 6.79
C ARG A 101 -18.26 10.66 5.27
N TRP A 102 -18.22 11.88 4.75
CA TRP A 102 -18.28 12.14 3.31
C TRP A 102 -17.06 11.57 2.58
N VAL A 103 -15.84 11.81 3.07
CA VAL A 103 -14.61 11.26 2.51
C VAL A 103 -14.65 9.72 2.48
N ARG A 104 -15.06 9.07 3.57
CA ARG A 104 -15.21 7.61 3.61
C ARG A 104 -16.25 7.09 2.62
N ARG A 105 -17.34 7.82 2.40
CA ARG A 105 -18.38 7.45 1.41
C ARG A 105 -17.85 7.60 -0.02
N LEU A 106 -17.10 8.65 -0.28
CA LEU A 106 -16.47 8.93 -1.57
C LEU A 106 -15.39 7.89 -1.89
N ALA A 107 -14.56 7.53 -0.91
CA ALA A 107 -13.51 6.51 -1.04
C ALA A 107 -14.06 5.13 -1.42
N ARG A 108 -15.26 4.76 -0.95
CA ARG A 108 -15.92 3.51 -1.38
C ARG A 108 -16.26 3.47 -2.86
N HIS A 109 -16.39 4.63 -3.49
CA HIS A 109 -16.65 4.77 -4.93
C HIS A 109 -15.52 5.54 -5.61
N ALA A 110 -14.28 5.41 -5.11
CA ALA A 110 -13.16 6.24 -5.52
C ALA A 110 -12.97 6.26 -7.04
N VAL A 111 -13.08 5.12 -7.71
CA VAL A 111 -12.95 5.02 -9.18
C VAL A 111 -14.06 5.79 -9.89
N ALA A 112 -15.31 5.58 -9.48
CA ALA A 112 -16.45 6.25 -10.11
C ALA A 112 -16.41 7.78 -9.89
N VAL A 113 -16.00 8.22 -8.70
CA VAL A 113 -15.81 9.64 -8.39
C VAL A 113 -14.65 10.22 -9.20
N TYR A 114 -13.53 9.49 -9.28
CA TYR A 114 -12.35 9.91 -10.03
C TYR A 114 -12.69 10.15 -11.51
N ILE A 115 -13.32 9.16 -12.14
CA ILE A 115 -13.77 9.28 -13.54
C ILE A 115 -14.83 10.37 -13.66
N GLY A 116 -15.80 10.42 -12.75
CA GLY A 116 -16.88 11.39 -12.76
C GLY A 116 -16.40 12.84 -12.70
N VAL A 117 -15.41 13.15 -11.86
CA VAL A 117 -14.82 14.50 -11.77
C VAL A 117 -14.07 14.85 -13.06
N ILE A 118 -13.28 13.93 -13.62
CA ILE A 118 -12.56 14.17 -14.86
C ILE A 118 -13.53 14.46 -16.01
N VAL A 119 -14.57 13.63 -16.15
CA VAL A 119 -15.61 13.81 -17.17
C VAL A 119 -16.37 15.12 -16.94
N ALA A 120 -16.74 15.45 -15.71
CA ALA A 120 -17.45 16.68 -15.40
C ALA A 120 -16.63 17.92 -15.77
N VAL A 121 -15.34 17.96 -15.40
CA VAL A 121 -14.43 19.05 -15.77
C VAL A 121 -14.29 19.13 -17.29
N ALA A 122 -14.09 18.00 -17.97
CA ALA A 122 -13.98 17.96 -19.43
C ALA A 122 -15.25 18.49 -20.12
N VAL A 123 -16.43 18.09 -19.65
CA VAL A 123 -17.72 18.56 -20.19
C VAL A 123 -17.91 20.05 -19.96
N VAL A 124 -17.60 20.56 -18.76
CA VAL A 124 -17.72 21.99 -18.45
C VAL A 124 -16.80 22.82 -19.34
N VAL A 125 -15.53 22.44 -19.47
CA VAL A 125 -14.58 23.16 -20.32
C VAL A 125 -15.00 23.09 -21.79
N ALA A 126 -15.40 21.90 -22.28
CA ALA A 126 -15.89 21.73 -23.65
C ALA A 126 -17.14 22.59 -23.92
N ALA A 127 -18.08 22.65 -22.99
CA ALA A 127 -19.29 23.47 -23.11
C ALA A 127 -18.95 24.97 -23.14
N LEU A 128 -18.04 25.43 -22.28
CA LEU A 128 -17.59 26.84 -22.27
C LEU A 128 -16.84 27.20 -23.55
N SER A 129 -15.96 26.33 -24.05
CA SER A 129 -15.26 26.53 -25.33
C SER A 129 -16.24 26.56 -26.50
N ALA A 130 -17.21 25.63 -26.54
CA ALA A 130 -18.23 25.59 -27.59
C ALA A 130 -19.12 26.84 -27.56
N TRP A 131 -19.51 27.30 -26.37
CA TRP A 131 -20.28 28.53 -26.20
C TRP A 131 -19.51 29.76 -26.70
N GLY A 132 -18.22 29.89 -26.35
CA GLY A 132 -17.37 30.97 -26.82
C GLY A 132 -17.17 30.98 -28.35
N LEU A 133 -16.97 29.80 -28.95
CA LEU A 133 -16.81 29.65 -30.40
C LEU A 133 -18.13 29.93 -31.15
N ALA A 134 -19.27 29.51 -30.59
CA ALA A 134 -20.58 29.81 -31.14
C ALA A 134 -20.89 31.31 -31.10
N ALA A 135 -20.53 31.99 -29.99
CA ALA A 135 -20.64 33.44 -29.87
C ALA A 135 -19.75 34.19 -30.88
N ALA A 136 -18.62 33.59 -31.30
CA ALA A 136 -17.74 34.11 -32.34
C ALA A 136 -18.21 33.78 -33.78
N GLY A 137 -19.36 33.13 -33.96
CA GLY A 137 -19.91 32.80 -35.28
C GLY A 137 -19.22 31.63 -35.99
N VAL A 138 -18.47 30.79 -35.27
CA VAL A 138 -17.79 29.63 -35.85
C VAL A 138 -18.80 28.55 -36.24
N HIS A 139 -18.60 27.92 -37.39
CA HIS A 139 -19.49 26.87 -37.89
C HIS A 139 -19.54 25.67 -36.91
N PRO A 140 -20.73 25.13 -36.57
CA PRO A 140 -20.88 24.09 -35.55
C PRO A 140 -20.02 22.85 -35.78
N ALA A 141 -19.84 22.43 -37.04
CA ALA A 141 -18.99 21.28 -37.38
C ALA A 141 -17.52 21.48 -36.99
N VAL A 142 -16.99 22.71 -37.09
CA VAL A 142 -15.62 23.04 -36.70
C VAL A 142 -15.48 22.99 -35.18
N VAL A 143 -16.50 23.46 -34.45
CA VAL A 143 -16.56 23.37 -32.99
C VAL A 143 -16.57 21.91 -32.54
N THR A 144 -17.36 21.04 -33.17
CA THR A 144 -17.41 19.61 -32.83
C THR A 144 -16.06 18.93 -33.03
N VAL A 145 -15.39 19.14 -34.17
CA VAL A 145 -14.06 18.58 -34.44
C VAL A 145 -13.03 19.09 -33.44
N ALA A 146 -13.05 20.40 -33.13
CA ALA A 146 -12.13 21.00 -32.15
C ALA A 146 -12.31 20.40 -30.75
N VAL A 147 -13.56 20.19 -30.29
CA VAL A 147 -13.85 19.57 -29.00
C VAL A 147 -13.35 18.12 -28.96
N ILE A 148 -13.57 17.34 -30.02
CA ILE A 148 -13.11 15.94 -30.10
C ILE A 148 -11.58 15.88 -30.00
N CYS A 149 -10.87 16.74 -30.74
CA CYS A 149 -9.40 16.82 -30.69
C CYS A 149 -8.88 17.24 -29.31
N LEU A 150 -9.67 17.98 -28.54
CA LEU A 150 -9.28 18.46 -27.21
C LEU A 150 -9.49 17.43 -26.09
N ILE A 151 -10.25 16.34 -26.33
CA ILE A 151 -10.58 15.34 -25.29
C ILE A 151 -9.35 14.84 -24.52
N PRO A 152 -8.23 14.42 -25.15
CA PRO A 152 -7.05 13.95 -24.42
C PRO A 152 -6.50 15.04 -23.47
N MET A 153 -6.44 16.28 -23.94
CA MET A 153 -5.97 17.41 -23.14
C MET A 153 -6.91 17.72 -21.97
N LEU A 154 -8.23 17.66 -22.20
CA LEU A 154 -9.24 17.87 -21.15
C LEU A 154 -9.17 16.80 -20.06
N THR A 155 -8.92 15.55 -20.44
CA THR A 155 -8.76 14.47 -19.44
C THR A 155 -7.50 14.66 -18.60
N CYS A 156 -6.38 15.09 -19.20
CA CYS A 156 -5.17 15.45 -18.45
C CYS A 156 -5.43 16.58 -17.47
N PHE A 157 -6.10 17.65 -17.91
CA PHE A 157 -6.45 18.79 -17.06
C PHE A 157 -7.38 18.38 -15.91
N GLY A 158 -8.40 17.56 -16.18
CA GLY A 158 -9.30 17.02 -15.17
C GLY A 158 -8.56 16.22 -14.08
N ARG A 159 -7.52 15.46 -14.44
CA ARG A 159 -6.68 14.75 -13.46
C ARG A 159 -5.92 15.71 -12.54
N GLU A 160 -5.31 16.75 -13.10
CA GLU A 160 -4.57 17.74 -12.31
C GLU A 160 -5.48 18.51 -11.35
N VAL A 161 -6.66 18.94 -11.82
CA VAL A 161 -7.67 19.58 -10.96
C VAL A 161 -8.09 18.65 -9.83
N LEU A 162 -8.31 17.36 -10.12
CA LEU A 162 -8.68 16.40 -9.12
C LEU A 162 -7.53 16.15 -8.11
N HIS A 163 -6.29 16.05 -8.56
CA HIS A 163 -5.14 15.93 -7.67
C HIS A 163 -4.98 17.14 -6.75
N ALA A 164 -5.12 18.35 -7.29
CA ALA A 164 -5.09 19.58 -6.49
C ALA A 164 -6.26 19.65 -5.48
N LEU A 165 -7.45 19.20 -5.86
CA LEU A 165 -8.60 19.11 -4.97
C LEU A 165 -8.36 18.10 -3.85
N ILE A 166 -7.84 16.90 -4.17
CA ILE A 166 -7.50 15.89 -3.16
C ILE A 166 -6.44 16.44 -2.21
N GLY A 167 -5.36 17.05 -2.72
CA GLY A 167 -4.28 17.59 -1.90
C GLY A 167 -4.70 18.74 -0.98
N SER A 168 -5.73 19.50 -1.34
CA SER A 168 -6.27 20.58 -0.51
C SER A 168 -7.37 20.15 0.46
N THR A 169 -8.08 19.07 0.18
CA THR A 169 -9.26 18.63 0.97
C THR A 169 -9.00 17.42 1.85
N VAL A 170 -8.06 16.56 1.45
CA VAL A 170 -7.72 15.33 2.17
C VAL A 170 -6.37 15.56 2.88
N PRO A 171 -6.30 15.38 4.21
CA PRO A 171 -5.02 15.38 4.91
C PRO A 171 -4.07 14.36 4.28
N PRO A 172 -2.76 14.62 4.28
CA PRO A 172 -1.80 13.66 3.76
C PRO A 172 -2.00 12.31 4.48
N PRO A 173 -1.92 11.18 3.75
CA PRO A 173 -2.01 9.88 4.39
C PRO A 173 -0.94 9.78 5.48
N GLY A 174 -1.31 9.20 6.63
CA GLY A 174 -0.34 8.90 7.67
C GLY A 174 0.79 8.04 7.12
N GLY A 175 2.00 8.21 7.68
CA GLY A 175 3.11 7.31 7.38
C GLY A 175 2.71 5.86 7.65
N LEU A 176 3.21 4.94 6.83
CA LEU A 176 3.00 3.52 7.07
C LEU A 176 3.65 3.13 8.40
N PRO A 177 2.94 2.40 9.28
CA PRO A 177 3.53 1.90 10.51
C PRO A 177 4.81 1.12 10.25
N SER A 178 5.86 1.44 11.00
CA SER A 178 7.21 0.89 10.87
C SER A 178 7.76 0.41 12.21
N LEU A 179 8.51 -0.70 12.15
CA LEU A 179 9.32 -1.19 13.26
C LEU A 179 10.58 -0.35 13.42
N ALA A 180 11.05 -0.20 14.65
CA ALA A 180 12.37 0.36 14.91
C ALA A 180 13.44 -0.59 14.37
N CYS A 181 14.41 -0.06 13.60
CA CYS A 181 15.45 -0.85 12.92
C CYS A 181 16.29 -1.76 13.84
N ARG A 182 16.28 -1.53 15.15
CA ARG A 182 17.04 -2.30 16.15
C ARG A 182 16.17 -3.07 17.14
N SER A 183 14.86 -3.14 16.88
CA SER A 183 13.94 -3.89 17.74
C SER A 183 14.24 -5.38 17.75
N ASP A 184 13.92 -6.04 18.86
CA ASP A 184 14.13 -7.48 19.03
C ASP A 184 13.29 -8.28 18.01
N ALA A 185 12.11 -7.81 17.62
CA ALA A 185 11.27 -8.41 16.57
C ALA A 185 12.02 -8.49 15.24
N VAL A 186 12.80 -7.48 14.89
CA VAL A 186 13.59 -7.50 13.64
C VAL A 186 14.76 -8.48 13.77
N ARG A 187 15.38 -8.60 14.96
CA ARG A 187 16.51 -9.49 15.22
C ARG A 187 16.10 -10.97 15.30
N ASP A 188 14.93 -11.22 15.89
CA ASP A 188 14.39 -12.56 16.12
C ASP A 188 13.53 -13.04 14.95
N ALA A 189 13.09 -12.14 14.07
CA ALA A 189 12.37 -12.52 12.87
C ALA A 189 13.26 -13.31 11.91
N ARG A 190 12.69 -14.36 11.34
CA ARG A 190 13.18 -14.92 10.07
C ARG A 190 12.69 -14.00 8.96
N VAL A 191 13.61 -13.23 8.39
CA VAL A 191 13.26 -12.25 7.36
C VAL A 191 13.36 -12.91 5.98
N CYS A 192 12.41 -12.59 5.13
CA CYS A 192 12.43 -12.98 3.73
C CYS A 192 12.52 -11.70 2.89
N VAL A 193 13.63 -11.50 2.20
CA VAL A 193 13.82 -10.36 1.29
C VAL A 193 13.46 -10.82 -0.11
N VAL A 194 12.44 -10.21 -0.71
CA VAL A 194 11.87 -10.67 -1.98
C VAL A 194 12.19 -9.68 -3.10
N TYR A 195 12.72 -10.18 -4.20
CA TYR A 195 13.12 -9.41 -5.38
C TYR A 195 12.23 -9.79 -6.58
N PRO A 196 11.09 -9.10 -6.76
CA PRO A 196 10.21 -9.34 -7.90
C PRO A 196 10.80 -8.73 -9.18
N VAL A 197 11.27 -9.56 -10.10
CA VAL A 197 11.94 -9.10 -11.33
C VAL A 197 11.37 -9.72 -12.60
N ILE A 198 11.45 -8.99 -13.71
CA ILE A 198 11.22 -9.54 -15.04
C ILE A 198 12.58 -9.63 -15.71
N VAL A 199 12.96 -10.80 -16.17
CA VAL A 199 14.25 -11.03 -16.84
C VAL A 199 14.02 -11.13 -18.34
N HIS A 200 14.70 -10.26 -19.08
CA HIS A 200 14.75 -10.22 -20.54
C HIS A 200 16.10 -10.72 -21.06
N THR A 201 17.17 -10.44 -20.33
CA THR A 201 18.56 -10.63 -20.78
C THR A 201 19.45 -11.20 -19.68
N GLN A 202 20.67 -11.57 -20.05
CA GLN A 202 21.70 -12.00 -19.10
C GLN A 202 22.16 -10.85 -18.19
N ASP A 203 22.15 -9.62 -18.69
CA ASP A 203 22.52 -8.43 -17.92
C ASP A 203 21.54 -8.18 -16.76
N ASP A 204 20.24 -8.43 -16.97
CA ASP A 204 19.23 -8.32 -15.90
C ASP A 204 19.52 -9.29 -14.74
N ILE A 205 20.07 -10.47 -15.05
CA ILE A 205 20.44 -11.48 -14.05
C ILE A 205 21.68 -11.02 -13.27
N ALA A 206 22.65 -10.42 -13.95
CA ALA A 206 23.84 -9.86 -13.30
C ALA A 206 23.47 -8.69 -12.37
N GLU A 207 22.57 -7.79 -12.81
CA GLU A 207 22.07 -6.69 -11.99
C GLU A 207 21.27 -7.18 -10.77
N LEU A 208 20.41 -8.19 -10.96
CA LEU A 208 19.70 -8.85 -9.88
C LEU A 208 20.68 -9.40 -8.84
N ALA A 209 21.69 -10.15 -9.28
CA ALA A 209 22.69 -10.76 -8.40
C ALA A 209 23.46 -9.71 -7.61
N ALA A 210 23.92 -8.64 -8.28
CA ALA A 210 24.61 -7.52 -7.63
C ALA A 210 23.73 -6.83 -6.58
N THR A 211 22.44 -6.63 -6.89
CA THR A 211 21.48 -6.01 -5.97
C THR A 211 21.19 -6.90 -4.76
N MET A 212 21.09 -8.22 -4.97
CA MET A 212 20.92 -9.19 -3.89
C MET A 212 22.13 -9.20 -2.95
N ALA A 213 23.35 -9.24 -3.51
CA ALA A 213 24.59 -9.20 -2.73
C ALA A 213 24.74 -7.89 -1.94
N ALA A 214 24.55 -6.74 -2.58
CA ALA A 214 24.66 -5.43 -1.93
C ALA A 214 23.67 -5.29 -0.76
N ASN A 215 22.44 -5.79 -0.92
CA ASN A 215 21.43 -5.75 0.14
C ASN A 215 21.78 -6.70 1.30
N HIS A 216 22.36 -7.86 1.02
CA HIS A 216 22.84 -8.77 2.06
C HIS A 216 23.98 -8.13 2.86
N GLU A 217 24.99 -7.58 2.18
CA GLU A 217 26.13 -6.90 2.80
C GLU A 217 25.73 -5.67 3.61
N ALA A 218 24.73 -4.91 3.14
CA ALA A 218 24.24 -3.71 3.83
C ALA A 218 23.52 -4.02 5.15
N ASN A 219 23.12 -5.27 5.40
CA ASN A 219 22.32 -5.67 6.56
C ASN A 219 23.00 -6.77 7.39
N PRO A 220 24.21 -6.53 7.94
CA PRO A 220 24.94 -7.53 8.69
C PRO A 220 24.18 -7.95 9.95
N GLY A 221 24.05 -9.27 10.15
CA GLY A 221 23.39 -9.85 11.33
C GLY A 221 21.87 -10.00 11.23
N LEU A 222 21.27 -9.66 10.10
CA LEU A 222 19.88 -10.01 9.80
C LEU A 222 19.81 -11.48 9.35
N LYS A 223 18.99 -12.29 10.00
CA LYS A 223 18.72 -13.67 9.56
C LYS A 223 17.74 -13.65 8.39
N ALA A 224 18.23 -13.24 7.22
CA ALA A 224 17.44 -13.03 6.02
C ALA A 224 17.70 -14.11 4.97
N VAL A 225 16.63 -14.64 4.37
CA VAL A 225 16.71 -15.41 3.13
C VAL A 225 16.25 -14.51 1.98
N HIS A 226 17.06 -14.42 0.94
CA HIS A 226 16.85 -13.58 -0.22
C HIS A 226 16.25 -14.42 -1.36
N PHE A 227 15.04 -14.06 -1.81
CA PHE A 227 14.31 -14.76 -2.85
C PHE A 227 14.16 -13.89 -4.09
N ALA A 228 14.76 -14.31 -5.21
CA ALA A 228 14.46 -13.77 -6.52
C ALA A 228 13.17 -14.41 -7.07
N LEU A 229 12.12 -13.61 -7.28
CA LEU A 229 10.89 -14.05 -7.93
C LEU A 229 10.91 -13.60 -9.39
N VAL A 230 11.32 -14.52 -10.26
CA VAL A 230 11.60 -14.24 -11.66
C VAL A 230 10.39 -14.59 -12.54
N ASP A 231 9.89 -13.58 -13.26
CA ASP A 231 9.09 -13.82 -14.46
C ASP A 231 10.02 -13.65 -15.67
N LEU A 232 9.97 -14.55 -16.64
CA LEU A 232 10.61 -14.33 -17.93
C LEU A 232 9.77 -13.38 -18.79
N ALA A 233 10.42 -12.70 -19.74
CA ALA A 233 9.78 -11.76 -20.66
C ALA A 233 8.50 -12.32 -21.31
N ASP A 234 7.53 -11.45 -21.62
CA ASP A 234 6.29 -11.84 -22.31
C ASP A 234 6.60 -12.45 -23.69
N ALA A 235 5.91 -13.53 -24.07
CA ALA A 235 6.22 -14.28 -25.29
C ALA A 235 4.97 -14.75 -26.04
N ALA A 236 5.09 -14.98 -27.35
CA ALA A 236 4.01 -15.53 -28.17
C ALA A 236 3.76 -17.04 -27.88
N THR A 237 4.75 -17.74 -27.34
CA THR A 237 4.67 -19.14 -26.94
C THR A 237 4.87 -19.30 -25.43
N ARG A 238 4.37 -20.40 -24.86
CA ARG A 238 4.50 -20.69 -23.42
C ARG A 238 5.95 -20.79 -22.98
N HIS A 239 6.79 -21.34 -23.84
CA HIS A 239 8.21 -21.59 -23.65
C HIS A 239 8.94 -21.16 -24.93
N THR A 240 10.12 -20.56 -24.76
CA THR A 240 11.03 -20.15 -25.83
C THR A 240 12.40 -20.79 -25.61
N ASP A 241 13.16 -21.01 -26.68
CA ASP A 241 14.48 -21.66 -26.60
C ASP A 241 15.45 -20.89 -25.68
N GLN A 242 15.29 -19.57 -25.56
CA GLN A 242 16.10 -18.73 -24.68
C GLN A 242 15.72 -18.86 -23.19
N ASP A 243 14.51 -19.34 -22.88
CA ASP A 243 14.02 -19.41 -21.49
C ASP A 243 14.87 -20.34 -20.63
N ASP A 244 15.28 -21.48 -21.18
CA ASP A 244 16.04 -22.49 -20.43
C ASP A 244 17.46 -22.01 -20.14
N ASP A 245 18.07 -21.27 -21.06
CA ASP A 245 19.39 -20.68 -20.87
C ASP A 245 19.37 -19.56 -19.83
N LEU A 246 18.36 -18.67 -19.88
CA LEU A 246 18.19 -17.63 -18.87
C LEU A 246 17.87 -18.22 -17.49
N ARG A 247 17.03 -19.27 -17.45
CA ARG A 247 16.73 -19.99 -16.21
C ARG A 247 17.99 -20.60 -15.59
N ARG A 248 18.73 -21.37 -16.38
CA ARG A 248 19.98 -22.02 -15.93
C ARG A 248 20.98 -20.98 -15.44
N LEU A 249 21.18 -19.90 -16.20
CA LEU A 249 22.10 -18.83 -15.83
C LEU A 249 21.70 -18.17 -14.50
N ALA A 250 20.41 -17.88 -14.29
CA ALA A 250 19.94 -17.29 -13.04
C ALA A 250 20.05 -18.26 -11.85
N GLU A 251 19.77 -19.55 -12.05
CA GLU A 251 19.99 -20.59 -11.04
C GLU A 251 21.46 -20.69 -10.64
N GLU A 252 22.37 -20.76 -11.61
CA GLU A 252 23.83 -20.81 -11.37
C GLU A 252 24.35 -19.53 -10.70
N THR A 253 23.90 -18.36 -11.17
CA THR A 253 24.33 -17.07 -10.63
C THR A 253 23.85 -16.88 -9.18
N VAL A 254 22.60 -17.21 -8.89
CA VAL A 254 22.05 -17.09 -7.52
C VAL A 254 22.64 -18.17 -6.60
N HIS A 255 22.88 -19.38 -7.11
CA HIS A 255 23.51 -20.45 -6.33
C HIS A 255 24.95 -20.08 -5.94
N SER A 256 25.73 -19.50 -6.86
CA SER A 256 27.11 -19.08 -6.57
C SER A 256 27.19 -17.96 -5.51
N LEU A 257 26.19 -17.07 -5.43
CA LEU A 257 26.04 -16.14 -4.29
C LEU A 257 25.77 -16.87 -2.96
N GLY A 258 25.07 -18.00 -3.02
CA GLY A 258 24.69 -18.85 -1.88
C GLY A 258 25.81 -19.68 -1.28
N GLU A 259 26.88 -19.95 -2.03
CA GLU A 259 27.97 -20.85 -1.61
C GLU A 259 28.72 -20.33 -0.37
N SER A 260 28.90 -19.01 -0.28
CA SER A 260 29.56 -18.35 0.86
C SER A 260 28.62 -18.02 2.02
N THR A 261 27.30 -18.13 1.81
CA THR A 261 26.26 -17.65 2.71
C THR A 261 25.30 -18.75 3.18
N ASN A 262 25.74 -20.03 3.13
CA ASN A 262 24.97 -21.18 3.63
C ASN A 262 23.56 -21.31 3.01
N GLY A 263 23.41 -20.96 1.73
CA GLY A 263 22.13 -21.10 1.01
C GLY A 263 21.08 -20.01 1.31
N GLU A 264 21.51 -18.82 1.75
CA GLU A 264 20.63 -17.67 2.01
C GLU A 264 20.05 -17.04 0.74
N PHE A 265 20.52 -17.41 -0.45
CA PHE A 265 19.98 -16.94 -1.73
C PHE A 265 19.22 -18.04 -2.45
N GLN A 266 17.99 -17.72 -2.89
CA GLN A 266 17.11 -18.63 -3.62
C GLN A 266 16.49 -17.93 -4.82
N VAL A 267 16.25 -18.69 -5.89
CA VAL A 267 15.55 -18.22 -7.08
C VAL A 267 14.30 -19.07 -7.30
N LEU A 268 13.18 -18.40 -7.57
CA LEU A 268 11.90 -19.03 -7.88
C LEU A 268 11.38 -18.43 -9.18
N PHE A 269 11.18 -19.29 -10.17
CA PHE A 269 10.59 -18.87 -11.43
C PHE A 269 9.11 -19.17 -11.44
N ARG A 270 8.35 -18.24 -12.01
CA ARG A 270 6.94 -18.46 -12.31
C ARG A 270 6.78 -18.84 -13.77
N GLY A 271 5.91 -19.80 -14.04
CA GLY A 271 5.56 -20.19 -15.40
C GLY A 271 4.62 -19.16 -16.04
N ARG A 272 4.82 -18.88 -17.34
CA ARG A 272 3.88 -18.06 -18.11
C ARG A 272 2.50 -18.72 -18.20
N ARG A 273 1.44 -17.91 -18.18
CA ARG A 273 0.06 -18.29 -18.47
C ARG A 273 -0.45 -17.50 -19.65
N TRP A 274 -1.34 -18.09 -20.43
CA TRP A 274 -2.00 -17.43 -21.55
C TRP A 274 -2.88 -16.28 -21.04
N ASN A 275 -2.73 -15.10 -21.63
CA ASN A 275 -3.58 -13.94 -21.39
C ASN A 275 -4.43 -13.69 -22.65
N GLU A 276 -5.75 -13.89 -22.53
CA GLU A 276 -6.69 -13.72 -23.64
C GLU A 276 -6.84 -12.25 -24.09
N ALA A 277 -6.65 -11.28 -23.19
CA ALA A 277 -6.82 -9.87 -23.50
C ALA A 277 -5.67 -9.33 -24.36
N ASP A 278 -4.45 -9.80 -24.10
CA ASP A 278 -3.23 -9.34 -24.78
C ASP A 278 -2.74 -10.33 -25.86
N GLY A 279 -3.28 -11.56 -25.88
CA GLY A 279 -2.90 -12.59 -26.84
C GLY A 279 -1.47 -13.10 -26.67
N LEU A 280 -0.94 -13.06 -25.43
CA LEU A 280 0.44 -13.39 -25.11
C LEU A 280 0.53 -14.33 -23.90
N TRP A 281 1.61 -15.10 -23.84
CA TRP A 281 2.01 -15.83 -22.63
C TRP A 281 2.82 -14.90 -21.74
N MET A 282 2.36 -14.72 -20.49
CA MET A 282 3.00 -13.81 -19.53
C MET A 282 2.81 -14.27 -18.09
N GLY A 283 3.54 -13.66 -17.16
CA GLY A 283 3.34 -13.87 -15.73
C GLY A 283 1.92 -13.48 -15.30
N TRP A 284 1.28 -14.30 -14.46
CA TRP A 284 -0.07 -14.00 -13.96
C TRP A 284 -0.04 -12.71 -13.12
N GLU A 285 -0.98 -11.80 -13.41
CA GLU A 285 -1.18 -10.51 -12.74
C GLU A 285 0.10 -9.65 -12.57
N ARG A 286 0.46 -8.90 -13.63
CA ARG A 286 1.71 -8.12 -13.78
C ARG A 286 2.14 -7.29 -12.56
N LYS A 287 1.19 -6.76 -11.78
CA LYS A 287 1.49 -5.84 -10.65
C LYS A 287 1.65 -6.51 -9.29
N ARG A 288 0.96 -7.63 -9.04
CA ARG A 288 0.87 -8.23 -7.69
C ARG A 288 1.07 -9.73 -7.65
N GLY A 289 0.97 -10.41 -8.79
CA GLY A 289 0.94 -11.87 -8.87
C GLY A 289 2.17 -12.55 -8.28
N LYS A 290 3.37 -11.97 -8.43
CA LYS A 290 4.61 -12.51 -7.86
C LYS A 290 4.53 -12.64 -6.33
N LEU A 291 4.16 -11.56 -5.64
CA LEU A 291 4.04 -11.53 -4.19
C LEU A 291 2.84 -12.32 -3.69
N THR A 292 1.73 -12.31 -4.44
CA THR A 292 0.52 -13.07 -4.08
C THR A 292 0.77 -14.58 -4.15
N GLU A 293 1.44 -15.08 -5.20
CA GLU A 293 1.80 -16.50 -5.31
C GLU A 293 2.81 -16.91 -4.25
N PHE A 294 3.84 -16.07 -4.00
CA PHE A 294 4.82 -16.33 -2.95
C PHE A 294 4.16 -16.42 -1.57
N ASN A 295 3.32 -15.44 -1.21
CA ASN A 295 2.59 -15.45 0.06
C ASN A 295 1.57 -16.59 0.16
N GLY A 296 0.93 -16.96 -0.95
CA GLY A 296 -0.02 -18.07 -1.02
C GLY A 296 0.63 -19.46 -0.90
N GLY A 297 1.90 -19.59 -1.31
CA GLY A 297 2.71 -20.80 -1.10
C GLY A 297 3.37 -20.86 0.27
N ALA A 298 3.74 -19.71 0.84
CA ALA A 298 4.37 -19.60 2.16
C ALA A 298 3.36 -19.67 3.33
N CYS A 299 2.08 -19.39 3.08
CA CYS A 299 1.01 -19.48 4.07
C CYS A 299 0.07 -20.64 3.71
N PRO A 300 0.10 -21.79 4.43
CA PRO A 300 -0.92 -22.80 4.23
C PRO A 300 -2.27 -22.15 4.55
N LYS A 301 -3.18 -22.15 3.56
CA LYS A 301 -4.56 -21.73 3.81
C LYS A 301 -5.10 -22.60 4.93
N ALA A 302 -5.36 -21.99 6.09
CA ALA A 302 -6.23 -22.61 7.09
C ALA A 302 -7.58 -22.81 6.40
N GLY A 303 -7.86 -24.08 6.07
CA GLY A 303 -9.21 -24.53 5.72
C GLY A 303 -10.06 -24.67 6.98
#